data_AF-A0A7W3LTQ6-F1
#
_entry.id   AF-A0A7W3LTQ6-F1
#
_cell.length_a   1.000
_cell.length_b   1.000
_cell.length_c   1.000
_cell.angle_alpha   90.00
_cell.angle_beta   90.00
_cell.angle_gamma   90.00
#
_symmetry.space_group_name_H-M   'P 1'
#
loop_
_entity.id
_entity.type
_entity.pdbx_description
1 polymer ?
#
loop_
_entity_poly.entity_id
_entity_poly.type
_entity_poly.pdbx_seq_one_letter_code
_entity_poly.pdbx_strand_id
1 'polypeptide(L)'
;MRTGTPLPPSSLYAYAAIAAGCGYVDFTPSPGIRLPALERFARERGVPYAGSDAKTGETLVKTALAPMFAARALDVLAWSGTNLLGGGDGATLAEPAARASKTAAKDRALREILGRQVEGETHIDHVLAMGEWKTAWDHVRFEGFLGAGMALNDYADRDLDAGERPERPIPSGRVRPWQALGVATALTGAGVALATLHGRARVAVPLAAVVWAYDLKLKNTPLGPVAMATARGLDVLMVGARPEAVAAVAVHTLGITLLSRGEVHGGRRPDAAAALAATAAATALTTLSALHRTTAPPTTTAPPNDTNPTGPRGGAALPTPGAPHFDTPPDEAGRRVTTALTHGLDLLTAAASHFGPTLTNHKTPRDGAAPRVGAVPRVGAVWRGGTALRSGAVLGGGGWRDARVVLAVGLAVRYAVLVGGAQVHVVRDPGAGRVRAAVGAGILGLVPLQAALVARRRPGPAAVLAAVHPLARALARKVSPT
;
A
#
# COMPACT_ATOMS: atom_id res chain seq x y z
N MET A 1 -32.64 22.70 43.05
CA MET A 1 -31.37 21.96 43.16
C MET A 1 -31.41 20.79 42.17
N ARG A 2 -30.54 20.76 41.15
CA ARG A 2 -30.45 19.59 40.25
C ARG A 2 -29.72 18.47 40.99
N THR A 3 -30.45 17.42 41.35
CA THR A 3 -29.92 16.19 41.96
C THR A 3 -29.25 15.33 40.88
N GLY A 4 -28.08 15.74 40.41
CA GLY A 4 -27.31 15.00 39.40
C GLY A 4 -25.82 15.10 39.66
N THR A 5 -25.11 13.98 39.55
CA THR A 5 -23.65 13.89 39.68
C THR A 5 -22.93 14.86 38.74
N PRO A 6 -21.80 15.47 39.15
CA PRO A 6 -21.04 16.39 38.30
C PRO A 6 -20.34 15.70 37.11
N LEU A 7 -20.37 14.37 37.06
CA LEU A 7 -19.75 13.58 36.00
C LEU A 7 -20.75 13.26 34.87
N PRO A 8 -20.32 13.32 33.60
CA PRO A 8 -21.11 12.84 32.47
C PRO A 8 -21.47 11.35 32.62
N PRO A 9 -22.62 10.90 32.07
CA PRO A 9 -23.02 9.48 32.13
C PRO A 9 -21.95 8.52 31.62
N SER A 10 -21.25 8.83 30.51
CA SER A 10 -20.18 7.97 30.00
C SER A 10 -18.99 7.84 30.96
N SER A 11 -18.70 8.89 31.73
CA SER A 11 -17.67 8.88 32.77
C SER A 11 -18.11 8.09 34.02
N LEU A 12 -19.40 8.09 34.35
CA LEU A 12 -19.94 7.22 35.41
C LEU A 12 -19.87 5.75 35.02
N TYR A 13 -20.19 5.40 33.77
CA TYR A 13 -20.02 4.03 33.25
C TYR A 13 -18.56 3.59 33.26
N ALA A 14 -17.64 4.47 32.84
CA ALA A 14 -16.21 4.19 32.91
C ALA A 14 -15.76 3.95 34.35
N TYR A 15 -16.18 4.81 35.29
CA TYR A 15 -15.89 4.63 36.72
C TYR A 15 -16.41 3.29 37.25
N ALA A 16 -17.67 2.95 36.96
CA ALA A 16 -18.29 1.70 37.43
C ALA A 16 -17.56 0.46 36.88
N ALA A 17 -17.18 0.47 35.60
CA ALA A 17 -16.43 -0.61 34.98
C ALA A 17 -15.06 -0.82 35.65
N ILE A 18 -14.31 0.27 35.86
CA ILE A 18 -13.01 0.21 36.55
C ILE A 18 -13.17 -0.23 38.01
N ALA A 19 -14.18 0.29 38.70
CA ALA A 19 -14.45 -0.06 40.09
C ALA A 19 -14.78 -1.55 40.26
N ALA A 20 -15.39 -2.17 39.25
CA ALA A 20 -15.67 -3.60 39.17
C ALA A 20 -14.48 -4.45 38.68
N GLY A 21 -13.35 -3.83 38.32
CA GLY A 21 -12.18 -4.54 37.78
C GLY A 21 -12.32 -4.96 36.31
N CYS A 22 -13.32 -4.44 35.60
CA CYS A 22 -13.57 -4.78 34.20
C CYS A 22 -12.83 -3.83 33.25
N GLY A 23 -12.17 -4.38 32.24
CA GLY A 23 -11.56 -3.58 31.17
C GLY A 23 -12.60 -2.71 30.46
N TYR A 24 -12.22 -1.47 30.09
CA TYR A 24 -13.14 -0.48 29.53
C TYR A 24 -12.74 -0.05 28.11
N VAL A 25 -13.69 -0.03 27.18
CA VAL A 25 -13.45 0.46 25.80
C VAL A 25 -14.51 1.49 25.43
N ASP A 26 -14.07 2.68 25.02
CA ASP A 26 -14.97 3.73 24.53
C ASP A 26 -14.94 3.83 23.01
N PHE A 27 -16.06 3.49 22.38
CA PHE A 27 -16.23 3.55 20.93
C PHE A 27 -16.83 4.88 20.44
N THR A 28 -17.15 5.79 21.36
CA THR A 28 -17.83 7.08 21.11
C THR A 28 -16.88 8.27 21.32
N PRO A 29 -17.19 9.47 20.81
CA PRO A 29 -16.42 10.68 21.10
C PRO A 29 -16.74 11.27 22.48
N SER A 30 -17.52 10.59 23.33
CA SER A 30 -17.94 11.08 24.64
C SER A 30 -16.75 11.24 25.59
N PRO A 31 -16.86 12.02 26.69
CA PRO A 31 -15.76 12.21 27.64
C PRO A 31 -15.21 10.88 28.19
N GLY A 32 -16.10 9.97 28.58
CA GLY A 32 -15.75 8.61 28.97
C GLY A 32 -14.65 8.56 30.01
N ILE A 33 -13.58 7.80 29.72
CA ILE A 33 -12.41 7.63 30.59
C ILE A 33 -11.39 8.78 30.51
N ARG A 34 -11.51 9.70 29.55
CA ARG A 34 -10.51 10.76 29.29
C ARG A 34 -10.44 11.85 30.36
N LEU A 35 -11.18 11.70 31.46
CA LEU A 35 -11.01 12.52 32.65
C LEU A 35 -9.74 12.05 33.38
N PRO A 36 -8.76 12.94 33.67
CA PRO A 36 -7.48 12.55 34.27
C PRO A 36 -7.61 11.75 35.58
N ALA A 37 -8.67 12.02 36.36
CA ALA A 37 -8.99 11.29 37.58
C ALA A 37 -9.34 9.81 37.32
N LEU A 38 -10.08 9.52 36.24
CA LEU A 38 -10.46 8.15 35.88
C LEU A 38 -9.29 7.36 35.27
N GLU A 39 -8.43 8.02 34.49
CA GLU A 39 -7.19 7.39 33.98
C GLU A 39 -6.22 7.03 35.12
N ARG A 40 -6.17 7.86 36.17
CA ARG A 40 -5.40 7.55 37.38
C ARG A 40 -6.00 6.36 38.12
N PHE A 41 -7.31 6.39 38.33
CA PHE A 41 -8.04 5.30 39.01
C PHE A 41 -7.90 3.96 38.29
N ALA A 42 -7.96 3.94 36.95
CA ALA A 42 -7.72 2.73 36.15
C ALA A 42 -6.30 2.18 36.34
N ARG A 43 -5.29 3.06 36.38
CA ARG A 43 -3.89 2.67 36.64
C ARG A 43 -3.69 2.11 38.04
N GLU A 44 -4.25 2.74 39.06
CA GLU A 44 -4.18 2.28 40.45
C GLU A 44 -4.84 0.91 40.64
N ARG A 45 -5.94 0.66 39.93
CA ARG A 45 -6.66 -0.63 39.93
C ARG A 45 -6.05 -1.69 39.01
N GLY A 46 -5.05 -1.33 38.18
CA GLY A 46 -4.47 -2.25 37.19
C GLY A 46 -5.44 -2.68 36.09
N VAL A 47 -6.48 -1.88 35.80
CA VAL A 47 -7.53 -2.23 34.83
C VAL A 47 -7.17 -1.66 33.44
N PRO A 48 -7.14 -2.48 32.39
CA PRO A 48 -6.84 -2.00 31.04
C PRO A 48 -8.00 -1.20 30.44
N TYR A 49 -7.68 -0.20 29.62
CA TYR A 49 -8.68 0.58 28.89
C TYR A 49 -8.23 0.99 27.48
N ALA A 50 -9.18 1.26 26.59
CA ALA A 50 -8.95 1.73 25.23
C ALA A 50 -10.02 2.72 24.75
N GLY A 51 -9.71 3.51 23.71
CA GLY A 51 -10.58 4.58 23.19
C GLY A 51 -9.82 5.88 22.98
N SER A 52 -10.46 6.99 22.63
CA SER A 52 -11.90 7.20 22.36
C SER A 52 -12.20 7.29 20.86
N ASP A 53 -13.48 7.18 20.51
CA ASP A 53 -14.03 7.41 19.18
C ASP A 53 -13.51 6.47 18.09
N ALA A 54 -14.36 5.55 17.65
CA ALA A 54 -13.97 4.55 16.69
C ALA A 54 -13.71 5.12 15.30
N LYS A 55 -12.53 4.80 14.78
CA LYS A 55 -12.10 5.17 13.44
C LYS A 55 -12.54 4.15 12.39
N THR A 56 -13.79 4.22 11.96
CA THR A 56 -14.45 3.15 11.16
C THR A 56 -14.58 3.42 9.65
N GLY A 57 -14.63 4.69 9.23
CA GLY A 57 -14.96 5.08 7.85
C GLY A 57 -14.11 6.23 7.32
N GLU A 58 -14.73 7.39 7.10
CA GLU A 58 -14.07 8.61 6.61
C GLU A 58 -12.78 8.95 7.38
N THR A 59 -12.82 8.99 8.71
CA THR A 59 -11.64 9.28 9.54
C THR A 59 -10.53 8.23 9.37
N LEU A 60 -10.88 6.97 9.07
CA LEU A 60 -9.89 5.93 8.75
C LEU A 60 -9.18 6.26 7.45
N VAL A 61 -9.93 6.64 6.41
CA VAL A 61 -9.37 7.06 5.12
C VAL A 61 -8.51 8.32 5.30
N LYS A 62 -9.01 9.34 5.99
CA LYS A 62 -8.31 10.60 6.28
C LYS A 62 -6.96 10.35 6.95
N THR A 63 -6.93 9.56 8.03
CA THR A 63 -5.68 9.23 8.73
C THR A 63 -4.76 8.24 8.00
N ALA A 64 -5.27 7.46 7.04
CA ALA A 64 -4.44 6.60 6.20
C ALA A 64 -3.82 7.36 5.01
N LEU A 65 -4.53 8.35 4.48
CA LEU A 65 -4.14 9.12 3.30
C LEU A 65 -3.29 10.35 3.67
N ALA A 66 -3.58 11.03 4.79
CA ALA A 66 -2.81 12.20 5.24
C ALA A 66 -1.29 11.94 5.34
N PRO A 67 -0.80 10.79 5.88
CA PRO A 67 0.63 10.49 5.89
C PRO A 67 1.25 10.36 4.50
N MET A 68 0.46 10.01 3.47
CA MET A 68 0.96 9.92 2.09
C MET A 68 1.35 11.30 1.55
N PHE A 69 0.52 12.32 1.79
CA PHE A 69 0.85 13.70 1.41
C PHE A 69 2.09 14.20 2.16
N ALA A 70 2.12 14.02 3.48
CA ALA A 70 3.25 14.42 4.32
C ALA A 70 4.56 13.72 3.90
N ALA A 71 4.54 12.40 3.72
CA ALA A 71 5.72 11.63 3.32
C ALA A 71 6.22 11.95 1.90
N ARG A 72 5.36 12.53 1.06
CA ARG A 72 5.68 12.94 -0.31
C ARG A 72 6.00 14.43 -0.44
N ALA A 73 6.07 15.16 0.68
CA ALA A 73 6.22 16.61 0.70
C ALA A 73 5.18 17.33 -0.17
N LEU A 74 3.94 16.81 -0.17
CA LEU A 74 2.77 17.44 -0.78
C LEU A 74 2.06 18.25 0.30
N ASP A 75 1.96 19.55 0.09
CA ASP A 75 1.37 20.48 1.04
C ASP A 75 -0.16 20.48 0.92
N VAL A 76 -0.85 19.94 1.91
CA VAL A 76 -2.31 19.84 1.91
C VAL A 76 -2.92 21.20 2.25
N LEU A 77 -3.34 21.96 1.24
CA LEU A 77 -3.92 23.28 1.43
C LEU A 77 -5.27 23.21 2.13
N ALA A 78 -6.16 22.35 1.62
CA ALA A 78 -7.51 22.22 2.13
C ALA A 78 -7.98 20.76 2.16
N TRP A 79 -8.77 20.42 3.17
CA TRP A 79 -9.45 19.14 3.28
C TRP A 79 -10.86 19.35 3.83
N SER A 80 -11.82 19.45 2.93
CA SER A 80 -13.24 19.57 3.29
C SER A 80 -13.94 18.24 3.13
N GLY A 81 -15.02 18.02 3.87
CA GLY A 81 -15.82 16.82 3.69
C GLY A 81 -17.25 16.96 4.20
N THR A 82 -18.12 16.09 3.72
CA THR A 82 -19.52 15.98 4.15
C THR A 82 -19.82 14.53 4.48
N ASN A 83 -20.51 14.31 5.60
CA ASN A 83 -20.99 13.01 6.03
C ASN A 83 -22.51 13.05 6.08
N LEU A 84 -23.15 12.27 5.21
CA LEU A 84 -24.59 12.09 5.19
C LEU A 84 -24.93 10.76 5.87
N LEU A 85 -25.76 10.79 6.90
CA LEU A 85 -26.26 9.57 7.56
C LEU A 85 -27.64 9.79 8.19
N GLY A 86 -28.44 8.73 8.26
CA GLY A 86 -29.70 8.68 9.01
C GLY A 86 -29.55 7.88 10.30
N GLY A 87 -30.62 7.21 10.71
CA GLY A 87 -30.58 6.22 11.79
C GLY A 87 -30.35 6.82 13.18
N GLY A 88 -30.00 5.98 14.15
CA GLY A 88 -29.81 6.40 15.55
C GLY A 88 -28.63 7.36 15.74
N ASP A 89 -27.54 7.12 15.01
CA ASP A 89 -26.32 7.95 15.07
C ASP A 89 -26.54 9.29 14.35
N GLY A 90 -27.24 9.28 13.21
CA GLY A 90 -27.63 10.51 12.51
C GLY A 90 -28.59 11.38 13.35
N ALA A 91 -29.55 10.76 14.05
CA ALA A 91 -30.46 11.47 14.95
C ALA A 91 -29.71 12.10 16.14
N THR A 92 -28.73 11.40 16.71
CA THR A 92 -27.88 11.92 17.79
C THR A 92 -27.02 13.09 17.30
N LEU A 93 -26.46 12.98 16.10
CA LEU A 93 -25.61 14.02 15.49
C LEU A 93 -26.41 15.16 14.84
N ALA A 94 -27.74 15.07 14.82
CA ALA A 94 -28.59 16.21 14.52
C ALA A 94 -28.44 17.30 15.61
N GLU A 95 -28.12 16.91 16.85
CA GLU A 95 -27.87 17.87 17.94
C GLU A 95 -26.53 18.61 17.75
N PRO A 96 -26.52 19.97 17.76
CA PRO A 96 -25.32 20.75 17.44
C PRO A 96 -24.10 20.45 18.32
N ALA A 97 -24.29 20.20 19.61
CA ALA A 97 -23.18 19.94 20.54
C ALA A 97 -22.51 18.57 20.29
N ALA A 98 -23.31 17.54 20.00
CA ALA A 98 -22.81 16.21 19.65
C ALA A 98 -22.06 16.24 18.30
N ARG A 99 -22.63 16.96 17.32
CA ARG A 99 -22.01 17.17 16.01
C ARG A 99 -20.68 17.89 16.11
N ALA A 100 -20.62 19.00 16.85
CA ALA A 100 -19.40 19.79 17.04
C ALA A 100 -18.28 18.95 17.67
N SER A 101 -18.61 18.13 18.66
CA SER A 101 -17.65 17.23 19.31
C SER A 101 -17.08 16.20 18.34
N LYS A 102 -17.93 15.65 17.45
CA LYS A 102 -17.52 14.68 16.43
C LYS A 102 -16.68 15.32 15.32
N THR A 103 -17.06 16.49 14.82
CA THR A 103 -16.28 17.23 13.82
C THR A 103 -14.91 17.62 14.38
N ALA A 104 -14.85 18.16 15.60
CA ALA A 104 -13.59 18.53 16.25
C ALA A 104 -12.65 17.34 16.46
N ALA A 105 -13.17 16.14 16.72
CA ALA A 105 -12.35 14.93 16.82
C ALA A 105 -11.71 14.54 15.47
N LYS A 106 -12.45 14.68 14.36
CA LYS A 106 -11.96 14.39 13.00
C LYS A 106 -10.87 15.37 12.56
N ASP A 107 -11.06 16.66 12.84
CA ASP A 107 -10.11 17.70 12.43
C ASP A 107 -8.82 17.62 13.24
N ARG A 108 -8.90 17.24 14.52
CA ARG A 108 -7.74 17.03 15.38
C ARG A 108 -6.82 15.93 14.84
N ALA A 109 -7.38 14.81 14.39
CA ALA A 109 -6.61 13.72 13.82
C ALA A 109 -5.81 14.14 12.59
N LEU A 110 -6.37 15.03 11.76
CA LEU A 110 -5.67 15.55 10.58
C LEU A 110 -4.54 16.51 10.97
N ARG A 111 -4.80 17.41 11.95
CA ARG A 111 -3.80 18.34 12.48
C ARG A 111 -2.60 17.62 13.10
N GLU A 112 -2.85 16.56 13.85
CA GLU A 112 -1.78 15.75 14.49
C GLU A 112 -0.87 15.09 13.45
N ILE A 113 -1.43 14.65 12.32
CA ILE A 113 -0.66 13.99 11.24
C ILE A 113 0.11 15.01 10.40
N LEU A 114 -0.53 16.12 10.03
CA LEU A 114 0.06 17.12 9.12
C LEU A 114 0.89 18.19 9.85
N GLY A 115 0.85 18.23 11.18
CA GLY A 115 1.57 19.21 12.01
C GLY A 115 1.01 20.63 11.95
N ARG A 116 -0.03 20.89 11.14
CA ARG A 116 -0.71 22.18 11.00
C ARG A 116 -2.20 22.02 10.75
N GLN A 117 -2.96 23.08 11.01
CA GLN A 117 -4.35 23.15 10.58
C GLN A 117 -4.40 23.41 9.07
N VAL A 118 -5.28 22.70 8.37
CA VAL A 118 -5.57 22.90 6.94
C VAL A 118 -6.92 23.58 6.80
N GLU A 119 -7.15 24.26 5.67
CA GLU A 119 -8.44 24.89 5.37
C GLU A 119 -9.52 23.82 5.11
N GLY A 120 -10.79 24.16 5.31
CA GLY A 120 -11.92 23.28 5.06
C GLY A 120 -12.55 22.70 6.33
N GLU A 121 -13.83 22.37 6.22
CA GLU A 121 -14.64 21.87 7.32
C GLU A 121 -15.20 20.48 7.01
N THR A 122 -15.45 19.70 8.06
CA THR A 122 -16.17 18.42 7.95
C THR A 122 -17.60 18.59 8.45
N HIS A 123 -18.57 18.59 7.53
CA HIS A 123 -19.98 18.64 7.88
C HIS A 123 -20.55 17.23 8.12
N ILE A 124 -21.57 17.19 8.98
CA ILE A 124 -22.33 15.97 9.27
C ILE A 124 -23.80 16.34 9.21
N ASP A 125 -24.52 15.78 8.25
CA ASP A 125 -25.92 16.07 8.01
C ASP A 125 -26.78 14.84 8.23
N HIS A 126 -27.87 15.04 8.98
CA HIS A 126 -28.84 13.99 9.26
C HIS A 126 -29.83 13.86 8.10
N VAL A 127 -29.77 12.74 7.39
CA VAL A 127 -30.66 12.41 6.26
C VAL A 127 -31.45 11.15 6.59
N LEU A 128 -32.68 11.32 7.07
CA LEU A 128 -33.56 10.23 7.53
C LEU A 128 -33.65 9.07 6.52
N ALA A 129 -33.79 9.39 5.22
CA ALA A 129 -33.95 8.40 4.16
C ALA A 129 -32.73 7.48 3.97
N MET A 130 -31.55 7.85 4.49
CA MET A 130 -30.35 7.05 4.38
C MET A 130 -30.27 5.93 5.44
N GLY A 131 -31.12 5.96 6.48
CA GLY A 131 -31.06 4.99 7.57
C GLY A 131 -29.65 4.88 8.17
N GLU A 132 -29.21 3.67 8.51
CA GLU A 132 -27.85 3.42 9.03
C GLU A 132 -26.74 3.53 7.97
N TRP A 133 -27.09 3.80 6.69
CA TRP A 133 -26.12 3.91 5.62
C TRP A 133 -25.43 5.28 5.62
N LYS A 134 -24.18 5.31 6.09
CA LYS A 134 -23.35 6.51 6.09
C LYS A 134 -22.58 6.67 4.77
N THR A 135 -22.74 7.81 4.11
CA THR A 135 -21.93 8.23 2.96
C THR A 135 -21.06 9.41 3.35
N ALA A 136 -19.78 9.36 2.99
CA ALA A 136 -18.85 10.47 3.17
C ALA A 136 -18.24 10.88 1.83
N TRP A 137 -18.15 12.18 1.60
CA TRP A 137 -17.39 12.77 0.52
C TRP A 137 -16.32 13.69 1.09
N ASP A 138 -15.08 13.49 0.67
CA ASP A 138 -13.95 14.34 1.00
C ASP A 138 -13.41 14.98 -0.28
N HIS A 139 -13.08 16.27 -0.20
CA HIS A 139 -12.32 16.98 -1.22
C HIS A 139 -10.99 17.43 -0.61
N VAL A 140 -9.89 16.92 -1.17
CA VAL A 140 -8.53 17.23 -0.72
C VAL A 140 -7.82 18.03 -1.81
N ARG A 141 -7.49 19.28 -1.48
CA ARG A 141 -6.62 20.12 -2.30
C ARG A 141 -5.23 20.12 -1.70
N PHE A 142 -4.25 19.74 -2.50
CA PHE A 142 -2.85 19.74 -2.11
C PHE A 142 -1.99 20.29 -3.24
N GLU A 143 -0.83 20.82 -2.87
CA GLU A 143 0.17 21.31 -3.80
C GLU A 143 1.44 20.49 -3.67
N GLY A 144 2.05 20.18 -4.81
CA GLY A 144 3.38 19.60 -4.83
C GLY A 144 4.47 20.66 -4.86
N PHE A 145 5.68 20.23 -5.18
CA PHE A 145 6.79 21.15 -5.39
C PHE A 145 6.43 22.22 -6.46
N LEU A 146 6.60 23.50 -6.11
CA LEU A 146 6.23 24.69 -6.93
C LEU A 146 4.75 24.81 -7.31
N GLY A 147 3.82 24.26 -6.52
CA GLY A 147 2.38 24.46 -6.72
C GLY A 147 1.81 23.80 -7.97
N ALA A 148 2.56 22.90 -8.60
CA ALA A 148 2.22 22.34 -9.90
C ALA A 148 1.77 20.87 -9.77
N GLY A 149 0.74 20.50 -10.54
CA GLY A 149 0.73 19.16 -11.15
C GLY A 149 2.03 18.94 -11.90
N MET A 150 2.40 17.71 -12.26
CA MET A 150 3.70 17.43 -12.86
C MET A 150 4.01 18.40 -14.02
N ALA A 151 4.86 19.42 -13.79
CA ALA A 151 4.91 20.63 -14.63
C ALA A 151 5.21 20.33 -16.10
N LEU A 152 5.96 19.26 -16.36
CA LEU A 152 6.23 18.75 -17.69
C LEU A 152 5.00 18.11 -18.36
N ASN A 153 4.23 17.32 -17.61
CA ASN A 153 2.99 16.73 -18.08
C ASN A 153 1.94 17.82 -18.36
N ASP A 154 1.79 18.80 -17.46
CA ASP A 154 0.88 19.93 -17.65
C ASP A 154 1.28 20.75 -18.89
N TYR A 155 2.59 20.99 -19.09
CA TYR A 155 3.08 21.61 -20.32
C TYR A 155 2.75 20.79 -21.57
N ALA A 156 2.91 19.46 -21.50
CA ALA A 156 2.67 18.56 -22.63
C ALA A 156 1.18 18.41 -22.97
N ASP A 157 0.31 18.39 -21.96
CA ASP A 157 -1.15 18.20 -22.10
C ASP A 157 -1.93 19.51 -22.28
N ARG A 158 -1.26 20.67 -22.29
CA ARG A 158 -1.91 22.00 -22.34
C ARG A 158 -3.02 22.15 -23.40
N ASP A 159 -2.85 21.55 -24.58
CA ASP A 159 -3.82 21.64 -25.67
C ASP A 159 -5.03 20.72 -25.44
N LEU A 160 -4.81 19.56 -24.82
CA LEU A 160 -5.86 18.62 -24.40
C LEU A 160 -6.62 19.17 -23.19
N ASP A 161 -5.89 19.69 -22.20
CA ASP A 161 -6.44 20.33 -21.00
C ASP A 161 -7.27 21.57 -21.36
N ALA A 162 -6.91 22.31 -22.40
CA ALA A 162 -7.73 23.44 -22.85
C ALA A 162 -9.13 23.02 -23.32
N GLY A 163 -9.28 21.81 -23.85
CA GLY A 163 -10.58 21.26 -24.26
C GLY A 163 -11.34 20.57 -23.12
N GLU A 164 -10.65 19.77 -22.30
CA GLU A 164 -11.30 18.91 -21.30
C GLU A 164 -11.39 19.56 -19.90
N ARG A 165 -10.46 20.46 -19.56
CA ARG A 165 -10.23 21.00 -18.20
C ARG A 165 -9.75 22.45 -18.25
N PRO A 166 -10.55 23.38 -18.79
CA PRO A 166 -10.13 24.78 -19.01
C PRO A 166 -9.74 25.51 -17.73
N GLU A 167 -10.19 25.03 -16.57
CA GLU A 167 -9.82 25.56 -15.25
C GLU A 167 -8.36 25.33 -14.88
N ARG A 168 -7.60 24.46 -15.58
CA ARG A 168 -6.19 24.17 -15.25
C ARG A 168 -5.27 25.38 -15.37
N PRO A 169 -4.14 25.43 -14.62
CA PRO A 169 -3.30 26.63 -14.54
C PRO A 169 -2.79 27.18 -15.87
N ILE A 170 -2.46 26.31 -16.84
CA ILE A 170 -1.98 26.73 -18.16
C ILE A 170 -3.13 27.21 -19.06
N PRO A 171 -4.21 26.44 -19.31
CA PRO A 171 -5.34 26.92 -20.10
C PRO A 171 -6.04 28.16 -19.53
N SER A 172 -6.15 28.27 -18.20
CA SER A 172 -6.76 29.43 -17.53
C SER A 172 -5.88 30.70 -17.55
N GLY A 173 -4.66 30.63 -18.09
CA GLY A 173 -3.73 31.76 -18.18
C GLY A 173 -3.03 32.15 -16.88
N ARG A 174 -3.29 31.42 -15.77
CA ARG A 174 -2.62 31.63 -14.47
C ARG A 174 -1.12 31.34 -14.52
N VAL A 175 -0.71 30.41 -15.39
CA VAL A 175 0.70 30.06 -15.65
C VAL A 175 0.94 30.03 -17.16
N ARG A 176 1.96 30.75 -17.64
CA ARG A 176 2.38 30.69 -19.05
C ARG A 176 3.04 29.34 -19.33
N PRO A 177 2.82 28.70 -20.49
CA PRO A 177 3.41 27.39 -20.79
C PRO A 177 4.94 27.33 -20.64
N TRP A 178 5.65 28.39 -21.01
CA TRP A 178 7.10 28.51 -20.90
C TRP A 178 7.58 28.60 -19.44
N GLN A 179 6.75 29.10 -18.52
CA GLN A 179 7.06 29.04 -17.09
C GLN A 179 7.01 27.60 -16.60
N ALA A 180 6.00 26.83 -16.99
CA ALA A 180 5.91 25.41 -16.66
C ALA A 180 7.09 24.61 -17.26
N LEU A 181 7.45 24.87 -18.53
CA LEU A 181 8.60 24.25 -19.17
C LEU A 181 9.93 24.62 -18.47
N GLY A 182 10.10 25.90 -18.11
CA GLY A 182 11.29 26.37 -17.38
C GLY A 182 11.43 25.68 -16.03
N VAL A 183 10.34 25.58 -15.26
CA VAL A 183 10.30 24.85 -13.98
C VAL A 183 10.63 23.38 -14.16
N ALA A 184 9.99 22.70 -15.11
CA ALA A 184 10.27 21.29 -15.41
C ALA A 184 11.74 21.04 -15.77
N THR A 185 12.32 21.92 -16.58
CA THR A 185 13.73 21.85 -17.01
C THR A 185 14.68 22.07 -15.84
N ALA A 186 14.45 23.12 -15.04
CA ALA A 186 15.29 23.44 -13.89
C ALA A 186 15.29 22.32 -12.85
N LEU A 187 14.12 21.76 -12.56
CA LEU A 187 13.99 20.65 -11.61
C LEU A 187 14.63 19.35 -12.09
N THR A 188 14.41 19.03 -13.37
CA THR A 188 15.05 17.87 -13.97
C THR A 188 16.57 18.02 -13.90
N GLY A 189 17.10 19.20 -14.25
CA GLY A 189 18.52 19.52 -14.15
C GLY A 189 19.06 19.40 -12.73
N ALA A 190 18.37 19.97 -11.74
CA ALA A 190 18.75 19.89 -10.34
C ALA A 190 18.75 18.44 -9.81
N GLY A 191 17.71 17.66 -10.12
CA GLY A 191 17.64 16.24 -9.74
C GLY A 191 18.76 15.41 -10.37
N VAL A 192 19.06 15.63 -11.65
CA VAL A 192 20.18 14.96 -12.33
C VAL A 192 21.53 15.40 -11.74
N ALA A 193 21.71 16.67 -11.41
CA ALA A 193 22.93 17.17 -10.78
C ALA A 193 23.15 16.54 -9.40
N LEU A 194 22.13 16.53 -8.54
CA LEU A 194 22.19 15.88 -7.22
C LEU A 194 22.47 14.39 -7.32
N ALA A 195 21.83 13.69 -8.27
CA ALA A 195 22.10 12.28 -8.52
C ALA A 195 23.53 12.05 -9.03
N THR A 196 24.06 12.96 -9.85
CA THR A 196 25.44 12.92 -10.35
C THR A 196 26.43 13.10 -9.22
N LEU A 197 26.18 14.03 -8.28
CA LEU A 197 26.98 14.21 -7.07
C LEU A 197 27.01 12.96 -6.18
N HIS A 198 25.95 12.15 -6.21
CA HIS A 198 25.88 10.85 -5.52
C HIS A 198 26.35 9.66 -6.38
N GLY A 199 27.01 9.90 -7.52
CA GLY A 199 27.55 8.85 -8.39
C GLY A 199 26.50 8.07 -9.19
N ARG A 200 25.26 8.58 -9.29
CA ARG A 200 24.12 7.90 -9.93
C ARG A 200 23.74 8.46 -11.30
N ALA A 201 24.62 9.26 -11.93
CA ALA A 201 24.37 9.88 -13.24
C ALA A 201 23.92 8.89 -14.31
N ARG A 202 24.52 7.68 -14.31
CA ARG A 202 24.21 6.59 -15.27
C ARG A 202 22.76 6.08 -15.20
N VAL A 203 22.05 6.35 -14.10
CA VAL A 203 20.62 5.98 -13.94
C VAL A 203 19.73 7.20 -14.03
N ALA A 204 20.15 8.33 -13.45
CA ALA A 204 19.37 9.56 -13.43
C ALA A 204 19.18 10.20 -14.81
N VAL A 205 20.22 10.22 -15.66
CA VAL A 205 20.13 10.79 -17.00
C VAL A 205 19.17 9.98 -17.89
N PRO A 206 19.29 8.64 -18.01
CA PRO A 206 18.31 7.85 -18.74
C PRO A 206 16.89 7.94 -18.17
N LEU A 207 16.74 8.02 -16.84
CA LEU A 207 15.43 8.17 -16.21
C LEU A 207 14.77 9.49 -16.62
N ALA A 208 15.50 10.60 -16.51
CA ALA A 208 15.03 11.91 -16.95
C ALA A 208 14.66 11.89 -18.44
N ALA A 209 15.50 11.32 -19.31
CA ALA A 209 15.24 11.23 -20.74
C ALA A 209 13.96 10.43 -21.05
N VAL A 210 13.73 9.31 -20.36
CA VAL A 210 12.52 8.49 -20.56
C VAL A 210 11.26 9.19 -20.05
N VAL A 211 11.32 9.89 -18.92
CA VAL A 211 10.19 10.69 -18.41
C VAL A 211 9.81 11.79 -19.41
N TRP A 212 10.80 12.52 -19.93
CA TRP A 212 10.57 13.53 -20.95
C TRP A 212 10.02 12.96 -22.26
N ALA A 213 10.57 11.84 -22.72
CA ALA A 213 10.06 11.16 -23.91
C ALA A 213 8.61 10.67 -23.70
N TYR A 214 8.28 10.18 -22.51
CA TYR A 214 6.93 9.76 -22.16
C TYR A 214 5.93 10.91 -22.22
N ASP A 215 6.19 11.98 -21.46
CA ASP A 215 5.27 13.12 -21.33
C ASP A 215 5.07 13.84 -22.66
N LEU A 216 6.14 14.06 -23.42
CA LEU A 216 6.07 14.85 -24.65
C LEU A 216 5.55 14.06 -25.87
N LYS A 217 5.70 12.73 -25.89
CA LYS A 217 5.41 11.96 -27.11
C LYS A 217 4.89 10.56 -26.88
N LEU A 218 5.50 9.76 -26.01
CA LEU A 218 5.27 8.31 -26.03
C LEU A 218 3.96 7.91 -25.35
N LYS A 219 3.41 8.69 -24.40
CA LYS A 219 2.21 8.32 -23.64
C LYS A 219 0.98 7.98 -24.50
N ASN A 220 0.85 8.63 -25.66
CA ASN A 220 -0.26 8.40 -26.61
C ASN A 220 0.06 7.36 -27.70
N THR A 221 1.24 6.74 -27.67
CA THR A 221 1.71 5.79 -28.69
C THR A 221 1.62 4.34 -28.21
N PRO A 222 1.80 3.33 -29.08
CA PRO A 222 1.95 1.94 -28.65
C PRO A 222 3.17 1.70 -27.73
N LEU A 223 4.16 2.60 -27.74
CA LEU A 223 5.36 2.51 -26.89
C LEU A 223 5.17 3.08 -25.48
N GLY A 224 4.05 3.75 -25.20
CA GLY A 224 3.77 4.35 -23.88
C GLY A 224 3.94 3.38 -22.70
N PRO A 225 3.37 2.16 -22.74
CA PRO A 225 3.56 1.16 -21.69
C PRO A 225 5.02 0.74 -21.49
N VAL A 226 5.82 0.67 -22.57
CA VAL A 226 7.24 0.33 -22.48
C VAL A 226 8.01 1.47 -21.82
N ALA A 227 7.78 2.72 -22.24
CA ALA A 227 8.41 3.88 -21.63
C ALA A 227 8.08 4.02 -20.13
N MET A 228 6.82 3.81 -19.74
CA MET A 228 6.40 3.81 -18.33
C MET A 228 7.07 2.69 -17.53
N ALA A 229 7.14 1.47 -18.09
CA ALA A 229 7.84 0.35 -17.46
C ALA A 229 9.35 0.62 -17.29
N THR A 230 10.00 1.22 -18.29
CA THR A 230 11.41 1.62 -18.23
C THR A 230 11.62 2.71 -17.19
N ALA A 231 10.78 3.75 -17.16
CA ALA A 231 10.85 4.81 -16.14
C ALA A 231 10.73 4.21 -14.74
N ARG A 232 9.77 3.30 -14.53
CA ARG A 232 9.59 2.65 -13.22
C ARG A 232 10.75 1.74 -12.84
N GLY A 233 11.31 1.00 -13.80
CA GLY A 233 12.52 0.21 -13.57
C GLY A 233 13.71 1.07 -13.16
N LEU A 234 13.93 2.18 -13.85
CA LEU A 234 15.00 3.13 -13.55
C LEU A 234 14.79 3.86 -12.21
N ASP A 235 13.54 4.16 -11.82
CA ASP A 235 13.18 4.70 -10.50
C ASP A 235 13.53 3.71 -9.37
N VAL A 236 13.17 2.44 -9.54
CA VAL A 236 13.55 1.38 -8.59
C VAL A 236 15.06 1.16 -8.56
N LEU A 237 15.74 1.29 -9.70
CA LEU A 237 17.19 1.24 -9.77
C LEU A 237 17.82 2.45 -9.08
N MET A 238 17.20 3.64 -9.12
CA MET A 238 17.67 4.86 -8.45
C MET A 238 17.74 4.71 -6.93
N VAL A 239 16.88 3.91 -6.31
CA VAL A 239 16.95 3.62 -4.87
C VAL A 239 17.91 2.48 -4.51
N GLY A 240 18.68 1.97 -5.48
CA GLY A 240 19.68 0.92 -5.25
C GLY A 240 19.10 -0.48 -5.12
N ALA A 241 17.91 -0.72 -5.68
CA ALA A 241 17.34 -2.06 -5.71
C ALA A 241 18.14 -3.03 -6.58
N ARG A 242 18.00 -4.32 -6.29
CA ARG A 242 18.68 -5.37 -7.05
C ARG A 242 18.06 -5.55 -8.45
N PRO A 243 18.82 -6.06 -9.44
CA PRO A 243 18.33 -6.26 -10.81
C PRO A 243 17.02 -7.05 -10.90
N GLU A 244 16.84 -8.08 -10.08
CA GLU A 244 15.61 -8.87 -10.04
C GLU A 244 14.38 -8.06 -9.59
N ALA A 245 14.54 -7.14 -8.64
CA ALA A 245 13.47 -6.29 -8.15
C ALA A 245 13.12 -5.20 -9.17
N VAL A 246 14.16 -4.64 -9.81
CA VAL A 246 14.01 -3.71 -10.95
C VAL A 246 13.22 -4.37 -12.07
N ALA A 247 13.62 -5.58 -12.49
CA ALA A 247 12.96 -6.33 -13.55
C ALA A 247 11.52 -6.71 -13.19
N ALA A 248 11.29 -7.24 -11.98
CA ALA A 248 9.96 -7.66 -11.55
C ALA A 248 8.98 -6.48 -11.50
N VAL A 249 9.40 -5.33 -10.96
CA VAL A 249 8.56 -4.12 -10.91
C VAL A 249 8.35 -3.52 -12.29
N ALA A 250 9.37 -3.47 -13.15
CA ALA A 250 9.23 -2.96 -14.53
C ALA A 250 8.25 -3.82 -15.34
N VAL A 251 8.37 -5.15 -15.27
CA VAL A 251 7.47 -6.08 -15.96
C VAL A 251 6.04 -5.97 -15.43
N HIS A 252 5.85 -5.88 -14.12
CA HIS A 252 4.54 -5.62 -13.53
C HIS A 252 3.93 -4.31 -14.06
N THR A 253 4.75 -3.25 -14.13
CA THR A 253 4.35 -1.93 -14.62
C THR A 253 3.95 -1.96 -16.09
N LEU A 254 4.66 -2.73 -16.92
CA LEU A 254 4.28 -2.95 -18.31
C LEU A 254 2.88 -3.57 -18.42
N GLY A 255 2.63 -4.65 -17.66
CA GLY A 255 1.35 -5.36 -17.69
C GLY A 255 0.17 -4.49 -17.26
N ILE A 256 0.32 -3.73 -16.17
CA ILE A 256 -0.76 -2.85 -15.69
C ILE A 256 -1.00 -1.66 -16.63
N THR A 257 0.06 -1.09 -17.23
CA THR A 257 -0.07 0.05 -18.16
C THR A 257 -0.67 -0.37 -19.49
N LEU A 258 -0.49 -1.63 -19.91
CA LEU A 258 -1.19 -2.19 -21.06
C LEU A 258 -2.70 -2.31 -20.80
N LEU A 259 -3.08 -2.77 -19.61
CA LEU A 259 -4.49 -2.89 -19.22
C LEU A 259 -5.18 -1.53 -19.04
N SER A 260 -4.50 -0.55 -18.47
CA SER A 260 -5.11 0.75 -18.13
C SER A 260 -5.66 1.50 -19.35
N ARG A 261 -5.14 1.22 -20.54
CA ARG A 261 -5.66 1.77 -21.81
C ARG A 261 -7.11 1.37 -22.09
N GLY A 262 -7.59 0.27 -21.52
CA GLY A 262 -8.94 -0.25 -21.71
C GLY A 262 -9.94 0.13 -20.62
N GLU A 263 -9.59 1.02 -19.69
CA GLU A 263 -10.43 1.32 -18.53
C GLU A 263 -11.73 2.03 -18.86
N VAL A 264 -11.74 2.85 -19.92
CA VAL A 264 -12.91 3.65 -20.33
C VAL A 264 -13.84 2.84 -21.22
N HIS A 265 -13.32 2.27 -22.31
CA HIS A 265 -14.12 1.64 -23.36
C HIS A 265 -14.07 0.10 -23.37
N GLY A 266 -13.30 -0.51 -22.46
CA GLY A 266 -13.01 -1.95 -22.51
C GLY A 266 -11.64 -2.23 -23.14
N GLY A 267 -11.08 -3.39 -22.79
CA GLY A 267 -9.73 -3.77 -23.17
C GLY A 267 -9.68 -4.64 -24.42
N ARG A 268 -8.46 -4.93 -24.87
CA ARG A 268 -8.21 -5.93 -25.92
C ARG A 268 -7.72 -7.23 -25.28
N ARG A 269 -8.23 -8.37 -25.75
CA ARG A 269 -7.74 -9.70 -25.33
C ARG A 269 -6.21 -9.87 -25.43
N PRO A 270 -5.52 -9.43 -26.50
CA PRO A 270 -4.06 -9.52 -26.56
C PRO A 270 -3.36 -8.70 -25.47
N ASP A 271 -3.86 -7.50 -25.15
CA ASP A 271 -3.29 -6.66 -24.08
C ASP A 271 -3.47 -7.33 -22.72
N ALA A 272 -4.62 -7.95 -22.47
CA ALA A 272 -4.88 -8.72 -21.25
C ALA A 272 -4.02 -9.99 -21.15
N ALA A 273 -3.81 -10.69 -22.26
CA ALA A 273 -2.92 -11.85 -22.31
C ALA A 273 -1.45 -11.46 -22.08
N ALA A 274 -1.00 -10.35 -22.66
CA ALA A 274 0.33 -9.79 -22.42
C ALA A 274 0.51 -9.37 -20.96
N ALA A 275 -0.50 -8.76 -20.34
CA ALA A 275 -0.48 -8.41 -18.92
C ALA A 275 -0.41 -9.65 -18.02
N LEU A 276 -1.14 -10.71 -18.35
CA LEU A 276 -1.07 -12.00 -17.64
C LEU A 276 0.31 -12.65 -17.76
N ALA A 277 0.90 -12.63 -18.96
CA ALA A 277 2.27 -13.11 -19.19
C ALA A 277 3.30 -12.29 -18.38
N ALA A 278 3.13 -10.97 -18.31
CA ALA A 278 3.96 -10.09 -17.49
C ALA A 278 3.84 -10.44 -15.99
N THR A 279 2.63 -10.68 -15.48
CA THR A 279 2.41 -11.12 -14.09
C THR A 279 3.10 -12.45 -13.81
N ALA A 280 3.00 -13.42 -14.73
CA ALA A 280 3.69 -14.70 -14.61
C ALA A 280 5.22 -14.54 -14.59
N ALA A 281 5.78 -13.70 -15.48
CA ALA A 281 7.21 -13.41 -15.53
C ALA A 281 7.71 -12.72 -14.25
N ALA A 282 6.99 -11.72 -13.74
CA ALA A 282 7.33 -11.05 -12.47
C ALA A 282 7.29 -12.04 -11.27
N THR A 283 6.32 -12.95 -11.27
CA THR A 283 6.22 -14.03 -10.26
C THR A 283 7.41 -14.98 -10.36
N ALA A 284 7.77 -15.42 -11.58
CA ALA A 284 8.89 -16.31 -11.80
C ALA A 284 10.22 -15.66 -11.38
N LEU A 285 10.47 -14.41 -11.77
CA LEU A 285 11.66 -13.64 -11.37
C LEU A 285 11.79 -13.55 -9.84
N THR A 286 10.68 -13.24 -9.17
CA THR A 286 10.64 -13.11 -7.70
C THR A 286 10.89 -14.45 -7.01
N THR A 287 10.23 -15.52 -7.46
CA THR A 287 10.40 -16.87 -6.92
C THR A 287 11.81 -17.39 -7.15
N LEU A 288 12.38 -17.22 -8.35
CA LEU A 288 13.75 -17.64 -8.67
C LEU A 288 14.80 -16.86 -7.87
N SER A 289 14.57 -15.57 -7.61
CA SER A 289 15.42 -14.77 -6.71
C SER A 289 15.34 -15.29 -5.27
N ALA A 290 14.15 -15.68 -4.79
CA ALA A 290 13.99 -16.26 -3.46
C ALA A 290 14.70 -17.61 -3.31
N LEU A 291 14.64 -18.45 -4.35
CA LEU A 291 15.26 -19.77 -4.37
C LEU A 291 16.77 -19.75 -4.62
N HIS A 292 17.30 -18.67 -5.22
CA HIS A 292 18.74 -18.52 -5.39
C HIS A 292 19.44 -18.42 -4.02
N ARG A 293 20.31 -19.39 -3.76
CA ARG A 293 21.23 -19.34 -2.62
C ARG A 293 22.27 -18.26 -2.92
N THR A 294 22.24 -17.15 -2.16
CA THR A 294 23.42 -16.29 -2.07
C THR A 294 24.50 -17.08 -1.37
N THR A 295 25.45 -17.62 -2.13
CA THR A 295 26.75 -18.04 -1.60
C THR A 295 27.43 -16.80 -1.04
N ALA A 296 27.24 -16.51 0.23
CA ALA A 296 28.18 -15.67 0.95
C ALA A 296 29.49 -16.46 1.03
N PRO A 297 30.66 -15.88 0.70
CA PRO A 297 31.92 -16.54 1.01
C PRO A 297 31.98 -16.78 2.52
N PRO A 298 32.40 -17.97 2.98
CA PRO A 298 32.60 -18.20 4.40
C PRO A 298 33.64 -17.19 4.89
N THR A 299 33.29 -16.39 5.87
CA THR A 299 34.28 -15.70 6.71
C THR A 299 35.11 -16.79 7.38
N THR A 300 36.28 -17.07 6.81
CA THR A 300 37.32 -17.88 7.44
C THR A 300 37.85 -17.12 8.65
N THR A 301 37.21 -17.29 9.79
CA THR A 301 37.87 -17.10 11.08
C THR A 301 38.75 -18.33 11.31
N ALA A 302 39.98 -18.28 10.82
CA ALA A 302 41.02 -19.22 11.23
C ALA A 302 41.34 -18.96 12.71
N PRO A 303 41.45 -19.99 13.57
CA PRO A 303 41.92 -19.81 14.94
C PRO A 303 43.41 -19.43 14.92
N PRO A 304 43.89 -18.56 15.82
CA PRO A 304 45.29 -18.24 15.92
C PRO A 304 46.06 -19.45 16.44
N ASN A 305 47.17 -19.77 15.77
CA ASN A 305 48.08 -20.85 16.12
C ASN A 305 49.06 -20.31 17.17
N ASP A 306 49.01 -20.87 18.39
CA ASP A 306 49.96 -20.56 19.46
C ASP A 306 51.25 -21.35 19.27
N THR A 307 52.34 -20.67 18.87
CA THR A 307 53.71 -21.14 19.14
C THR A 307 54.71 -19.99 19.36
N ASN A 308 54.96 -19.74 20.65
CA ASN A 308 56.28 -19.52 21.30
C ASN A 308 57.00 -18.13 21.19
N PRO A 309 58.00 -17.84 22.06
CA PRO A 309 57.92 -16.79 23.09
C PRO A 309 59.08 -15.78 23.01
N THR A 310 58.99 -14.62 23.68
CA THR A 310 60.11 -13.89 24.35
C THR A 310 59.62 -12.48 24.79
N GLY A 311 60.02 -12.02 25.98
CA GLY A 311 59.47 -10.86 26.73
C GLY A 311 59.84 -9.45 26.19
N PRO A 312 59.86 -8.37 27.02
CA PRO A 312 59.32 -8.18 28.37
C PRO A 312 58.53 -6.85 28.60
N ARG A 313 57.66 -6.89 29.64
CA ARG A 313 57.25 -5.81 30.58
C ARG A 313 56.72 -4.44 30.08
N GLY A 314 55.55 -4.07 30.59
CA GLY A 314 55.22 -2.68 30.92
C GLY A 314 53.74 -2.37 31.15
N GLY A 315 53.39 -1.95 32.36
CA GLY A 315 52.28 -0.99 32.58
C GLY A 315 50.96 -1.56 33.12
N ALA A 316 50.67 -1.25 34.37
CA ALA A 316 49.43 -1.53 35.08
C ALA A 316 48.28 -0.58 34.68
N ALA A 317 47.02 -1.07 34.74
CA ALA A 317 45.83 -0.24 34.92
C ALA A 317 44.70 -1.06 35.60
N LEU A 318 43.97 -0.38 36.50
CA LEU A 318 43.08 -0.87 37.55
C LEU A 318 41.76 -1.56 37.09
N PRO A 319 41.10 -2.33 38.00
CA PRO A 319 39.85 -3.04 37.71
C PRO A 319 38.61 -2.13 37.88
N THR A 320 37.60 -2.32 37.04
CA THR A 320 36.24 -1.78 37.21
C THR A 320 35.22 -2.90 37.44
N PRO A 321 34.12 -2.65 38.16
CA PRO A 321 33.25 -3.69 38.72
C PRO A 321 32.27 -4.26 37.70
N GLY A 322 31.96 -5.54 37.84
CA GLY A 322 31.10 -6.31 36.95
C GLY A 322 29.64 -5.86 36.91
N ALA A 323 29.06 -5.95 35.71
CA ALA A 323 27.62 -5.93 35.45
C ALA A 323 27.13 -7.38 35.17
N PRO A 324 25.90 -7.74 35.54
CA PRO A 324 25.43 -9.12 35.56
C PRO A 324 25.24 -9.69 34.15
N HIS A 325 25.79 -10.90 33.96
CA HIS A 325 25.58 -11.73 32.78
C HIS A 325 24.17 -12.35 32.87
N PHE A 326 23.24 -11.91 32.02
CA PHE A 326 21.99 -12.63 31.77
C PHE A 326 22.18 -13.51 30.52
N ASP A 327 22.41 -14.80 30.72
CA ASP A 327 22.32 -15.81 29.67
C ASP A 327 20.84 -16.09 29.37
N THR A 328 20.31 -15.51 28.29
CA THR A 328 19.11 -16.03 27.62
C THR A 328 19.52 -16.68 26.31
N PRO A 329 19.26 -17.98 26.08
CA PRO A 329 19.60 -18.63 24.82
C PRO A 329 18.75 -18.07 23.66
N PRO A 330 19.36 -17.79 22.49
CA PRO A 330 18.68 -17.19 21.36
C PRO A 330 17.95 -18.27 20.55
N ASP A 331 16.81 -18.77 21.02
CA ASP A 331 15.99 -19.64 20.15
C ASP A 331 14.49 -19.75 20.49
N GLU A 332 14.01 -19.11 21.56
CA GLU A 332 12.62 -19.27 21.99
C GLU A 332 11.68 -18.16 21.45
N ALA A 333 12.18 -16.93 21.30
CA ALA A 333 11.41 -15.82 20.71
C ALA A 333 11.09 -16.05 19.23
N GLY A 334 12.00 -16.68 18.47
CA GLY A 334 11.79 -17.02 17.06
C GLY A 334 10.74 -18.13 16.85
N ARG A 335 10.71 -19.12 17.75
CA ARG A 335 9.70 -20.20 17.70
C ARG A 335 8.30 -19.67 18.04
N ARG A 336 8.17 -18.81 19.05
CA ARG A 336 6.87 -18.19 19.43
C ARG A 336 6.26 -17.34 18.32
N VAL A 337 7.06 -16.59 17.56
CA VAL A 337 6.59 -15.82 16.39
C VAL A 337 6.18 -16.73 15.23
N THR A 338 6.90 -17.84 15.02
CA THR A 338 6.61 -18.79 13.93
C THR A 338 5.32 -19.58 14.20
N THR A 339 5.08 -19.98 15.46
CA THR A 339 3.85 -20.68 15.88
C THR A 339 2.62 -19.79 15.90
N ALA A 340 2.76 -18.50 16.21
CA ALA A 340 1.67 -17.52 16.14
C ALA A 340 1.26 -17.22 14.69
N LEU A 341 2.22 -17.19 13.75
CA LEU A 341 1.96 -16.98 12.33
C LEU A 341 1.32 -18.20 11.64
N THR A 342 1.63 -19.42 12.09
CA THR A 342 0.99 -20.65 11.56
C THR A 342 -0.46 -20.76 12.02
N HIS A 343 -0.75 -20.54 13.31
CA HIS A 343 -2.15 -20.50 13.80
C HIS A 343 -2.98 -19.37 13.18
N GLY A 344 -2.38 -18.21 12.90
CA GLY A 344 -3.06 -17.12 12.19
C GLY A 344 -3.41 -17.46 10.74
N LEU A 345 -2.58 -18.26 10.05
CA LEU A 345 -2.81 -18.71 8.68
C LEU A 345 -3.92 -19.77 8.60
N ASP A 346 -3.99 -20.67 9.57
CA ASP A 346 -5.01 -21.72 9.63
C ASP A 346 -6.39 -21.14 9.95
N LEU A 347 -6.47 -20.14 10.83
CA LEU A 347 -7.72 -19.40 11.13
C LEU A 347 -8.23 -18.60 9.92
N LEU A 348 -7.33 -18.04 9.11
CA LEU A 348 -7.69 -17.31 7.88
C LEU A 348 -8.12 -18.27 6.74
N THR A 349 -7.58 -19.48 6.71
CA THR A 349 -7.95 -20.51 5.73
C THR A 349 -9.30 -21.13 6.10
N ALA A 350 -9.61 -21.29 7.39
CA ALA A 350 -10.91 -21.72 7.89
C ALA A 350 -12.02 -20.67 7.70
N ALA A 351 -11.69 -19.37 7.75
CA ALA A 351 -12.63 -18.30 7.45
C ALA A 351 -12.96 -18.19 5.96
N ALA A 352 -12.02 -18.55 5.07
CA ALA A 352 -12.20 -18.52 3.62
C ALA A 352 -13.08 -19.67 3.09
N SER A 353 -13.18 -20.79 3.82
CA SER A 353 -14.03 -21.93 3.46
C SER A 353 -15.49 -21.81 3.93
N HIS A 354 -15.83 -20.81 4.75
CA HIS A 354 -17.19 -20.59 5.27
C HIS A 354 -18.06 -19.61 4.46
N PHE A 355 -17.52 -18.97 3.42
CA PHE A 355 -18.28 -18.06 2.55
C PHE A 355 -18.36 -18.58 1.11
N GLY A 356 -19.21 -19.58 0.91
CA GLY A 356 -19.72 -19.94 -0.42
C GLY A 356 -20.77 -18.94 -0.92
N PRO A 357 -20.96 -18.78 -2.24
CA PRO A 357 -21.83 -17.75 -2.79
C PRO A 357 -23.30 -18.18 -2.69
N THR A 358 -24.10 -17.44 -1.94
CA THR A 358 -25.57 -17.52 -2.01
C THR A 358 -26.11 -16.13 -2.35
N LEU A 359 -26.59 -16.01 -3.59
CA LEU A 359 -27.89 -15.44 -4.00
C LEU A 359 -27.78 -14.91 -5.43
N THR A 360 -28.11 -15.81 -6.34
CA THR A 360 -28.71 -15.53 -7.64
C THR A 360 -29.95 -14.66 -7.48
N ASN A 361 -30.13 -13.65 -8.32
CA ASN A 361 -31.47 -13.18 -8.63
C ASN A 361 -31.68 -13.12 -10.14
N HIS A 362 -32.71 -13.83 -10.57
CA HIS A 362 -33.12 -14.05 -11.95
C HIS A 362 -33.74 -12.80 -12.57
N LYS A 363 -33.41 -12.55 -13.84
CA LYS A 363 -34.43 -12.21 -14.85
C LYS A 363 -33.94 -12.62 -16.24
N THR A 364 -34.44 -13.77 -16.68
CA THR A 364 -34.44 -14.21 -18.09
C THR A 364 -35.46 -13.39 -18.88
N PRO A 365 -35.18 -13.14 -20.17
CA PRO A 365 -36.19 -13.40 -21.19
C PRO A 365 -35.78 -14.58 -22.08
N ARG A 366 -36.80 -15.34 -22.46
CA ARG A 366 -36.77 -16.55 -23.28
C ARG A 366 -36.67 -16.23 -24.79
N ASP A 367 -36.04 -17.18 -25.48
CA ASP A 367 -36.23 -17.66 -26.85
C ASP A 367 -35.77 -16.80 -28.05
N GLY A 368 -34.87 -17.41 -28.84
CA GLY A 368 -34.43 -16.91 -30.15
C GLY A 368 -33.17 -17.62 -30.69
N ALA A 369 -33.36 -18.79 -31.30
CA ALA A 369 -32.51 -19.46 -32.31
C ALA A 369 -30.98 -19.36 -32.23
N ALA A 370 -30.32 -20.49 -31.93
CA ALA A 370 -28.88 -20.69 -32.05
C ALA A 370 -28.42 -20.84 -33.52
N PRO A 371 -27.29 -20.22 -33.93
CA PRO A 371 -26.49 -20.73 -35.02
C PRO A 371 -25.33 -21.57 -34.48
N ARG A 372 -25.19 -22.78 -35.03
CA ARG A 372 -24.01 -23.64 -34.88
C ARG A 372 -22.77 -22.91 -35.44
N VAL A 373 -21.74 -22.73 -34.62
CA VAL A 373 -20.41 -22.30 -35.07
C VAL A 373 -19.38 -23.27 -34.51
N GLY A 374 -18.50 -23.73 -35.41
CA GLY A 374 -17.67 -24.92 -35.27
C GLY A 374 -16.60 -24.86 -34.18
N ALA A 375 -16.09 -26.06 -33.88
CA ALA A 375 -15.04 -26.32 -32.91
C ALA A 375 -13.80 -25.45 -33.17
N VAL A 376 -13.39 -24.68 -32.16
CA VAL A 376 -12.13 -23.95 -32.12
C VAL A 376 -11.08 -24.84 -31.43
N PRO A 377 -9.83 -24.94 -31.94
CA PRO A 377 -8.84 -25.90 -31.45
C PRO A 377 -8.34 -25.55 -30.06
N ARG A 378 -8.04 -26.59 -29.27
CA ARG A 378 -7.31 -26.50 -28.00
C ARG A 378 -5.96 -25.82 -28.22
N VAL A 379 -5.77 -24.63 -27.67
CA VAL A 379 -4.47 -23.96 -27.57
C VAL A 379 -3.64 -24.67 -26.50
N GLY A 380 -3.07 -25.80 -26.88
CA GLY A 380 -2.07 -26.57 -26.14
C GLY A 380 -0.85 -26.79 -27.02
N ALA A 381 -0.20 -25.72 -27.47
CA ALA A 381 1.00 -25.83 -28.30
C ALA A 381 1.80 -24.51 -28.39
N VAL A 382 2.22 -23.94 -27.25
CA VAL A 382 3.37 -23.00 -27.23
C VAL A 382 4.21 -23.32 -25.99
N TRP A 383 4.77 -24.53 -25.98
CA TRP A 383 5.82 -24.93 -25.03
C TRP A 383 6.71 -25.97 -25.72
N ARG A 384 7.35 -25.57 -26.83
CA ARG A 384 8.41 -26.34 -27.47
C ARG A 384 9.27 -25.38 -28.30
N GLY A 385 10.33 -24.89 -27.66
CA GLY A 385 11.34 -24.02 -28.24
C GLY A 385 12.48 -23.96 -27.24
N GLY A 386 13.24 -25.05 -27.17
CA GLY A 386 14.36 -25.20 -26.26
C GLY A 386 15.55 -24.33 -26.66
N THR A 387 16.03 -23.54 -25.71
CA THR A 387 17.46 -23.31 -25.54
C THR A 387 17.88 -24.04 -24.28
N ALA A 388 18.82 -24.96 -24.43
CA ALA A 388 19.32 -25.83 -23.38
C ALA A 388 20.06 -25.01 -22.31
N LEU A 389 19.33 -24.55 -21.29
CA LEU A 389 19.92 -24.26 -19.98
C LEU A 389 19.98 -25.57 -19.22
N ARG A 390 21.19 -25.95 -18.79
CA ARG A 390 21.51 -27.17 -18.03
C ARG A 390 20.63 -27.30 -16.79
N SER A 391 19.51 -27.99 -16.93
CA SER A 391 18.62 -28.46 -15.87
C SER A 391 19.27 -29.65 -15.16
N GLY A 392 20.13 -29.39 -14.17
CA GLY A 392 20.79 -30.48 -13.44
C GLY A 392 21.17 -30.21 -11.98
N ALA A 393 21.13 -28.96 -11.49
CA ALA A 393 21.71 -28.65 -10.17
C ALA A 393 20.84 -27.83 -9.20
N VAL A 394 19.63 -27.40 -9.57
CA VAL A 394 18.85 -26.44 -8.73
C VAL A 394 17.77 -27.08 -7.84
N LEU A 395 17.41 -28.34 -8.05
CA LEU A 395 16.42 -29.05 -7.20
C LEU A 395 17.05 -29.93 -6.11
N GLY A 396 18.23 -29.56 -5.62
CA GLY A 396 18.83 -30.19 -4.45
C GLY A 396 18.18 -29.75 -3.13
N GLY A 397 17.13 -30.47 -2.72
CA GLY A 397 16.75 -30.91 -1.35
C GLY A 397 16.79 -29.99 -0.12
N GLY A 398 17.24 -28.74 -0.17
CA GLY A 398 17.52 -27.92 1.03
C GLY A 398 16.80 -26.56 1.12
N GLY A 399 16.19 -26.07 0.04
CA GLY A 399 15.68 -24.69 -0.02
C GLY A 399 14.39 -24.43 0.76
N TRP A 400 13.56 -25.46 0.97
CA TRP A 400 12.23 -25.33 1.60
C TRP A 400 12.26 -25.31 3.13
N ARG A 401 13.44 -25.47 3.75
CA ARG A 401 13.61 -25.43 5.21
C ARG A 401 13.77 -24.01 5.75
N ASP A 402 14.07 -23.03 4.90
CA ASP A 402 14.22 -21.63 5.30
C ASP A 402 12.85 -20.93 5.29
N ALA A 403 12.35 -20.58 6.48
CA ALA A 403 11.10 -19.85 6.66
C ALA A 403 11.03 -18.55 5.82
N ARG A 404 12.17 -17.92 5.50
CA ARG A 404 12.23 -16.73 4.66
C ARG A 404 11.97 -17.04 3.19
N VAL A 405 12.42 -18.20 2.70
CA VAL A 405 12.11 -18.67 1.35
C VAL A 405 10.64 -18.99 1.24
N VAL A 406 10.08 -19.71 2.23
CA VAL A 406 8.65 -20.02 2.28
C VAL A 406 7.81 -18.74 2.29
N LEU A 407 8.18 -17.76 3.11
CA LEU A 407 7.51 -16.45 3.15
C LEU A 407 7.58 -15.72 1.80
N ALA A 408 8.77 -15.64 1.19
CA ALA A 408 8.96 -14.97 -0.09
C ALA A 408 8.14 -15.63 -1.22
N VAL A 409 8.17 -16.95 -1.32
CA VAL A 409 7.42 -17.72 -2.32
C VAL A 409 5.92 -17.60 -2.07
N GLY A 410 5.47 -17.70 -0.81
CA GLY A 410 4.06 -17.52 -0.46
C GLY A 410 3.52 -16.14 -0.84
N LEU A 411 4.31 -15.08 -0.64
CA LEU A 411 3.95 -13.72 -1.07
C LEU A 411 3.94 -13.55 -2.59
N ALA A 412 4.87 -14.20 -3.31
CA ALA A 412 4.87 -14.22 -4.77
C ALA A 412 3.66 -14.97 -5.34
N VAL A 413 3.28 -16.10 -4.75
CA VAL A 413 2.05 -16.83 -5.10
C VAL A 413 0.82 -15.98 -4.83
N ARG A 414 0.76 -15.30 -3.67
CA ARG A 414 -0.33 -14.37 -3.36
C ARG A 414 -0.44 -13.28 -4.42
N TYR A 415 0.67 -12.65 -4.82
CA TYR A 415 0.69 -11.69 -5.91
C TYR A 415 0.12 -12.29 -7.21
N ALA A 416 0.58 -13.47 -7.61
CA ALA A 416 0.15 -14.14 -8.84
C ALA A 416 -1.35 -14.47 -8.85
N VAL A 417 -1.89 -14.97 -7.74
CA VAL A 417 -3.31 -15.30 -7.61
C VAL A 417 -4.17 -14.04 -7.70
N LEU A 418 -3.77 -12.97 -7.00
CA LEU A 418 -4.58 -11.75 -6.93
C LEU A 418 -4.59 -10.98 -8.24
N VAL A 419 -3.41 -10.77 -8.84
CA VAL A 419 -3.28 -10.00 -10.08
C VAL A 419 -3.66 -10.86 -11.27
N GLY A 420 -3.10 -12.07 -11.36
CA GLY A 420 -3.36 -13.00 -12.47
C GLY A 420 -4.82 -13.45 -12.51
N GLY A 421 -5.45 -13.71 -11.36
CA GLY A 421 -6.87 -14.05 -11.28
C GLY A 421 -7.77 -12.96 -11.88
N ALA A 422 -7.52 -11.69 -11.56
CA ALA A 422 -8.26 -10.56 -12.13
C ALA A 422 -8.01 -10.43 -13.65
N GLN A 423 -6.77 -10.62 -14.10
CA GLN A 423 -6.39 -10.56 -15.51
C GLN A 423 -7.03 -11.68 -16.35
N VAL A 424 -7.14 -12.90 -15.81
CA VAL A 424 -7.83 -14.02 -16.48
C VAL A 424 -9.28 -13.69 -16.79
N HIS A 425 -9.97 -12.95 -15.90
CA HIS A 425 -11.34 -12.50 -16.17
C HIS A 425 -11.41 -11.52 -17.34
N VAL A 426 -10.43 -10.64 -17.50
CA VAL A 426 -10.33 -9.70 -18.64
C VAL A 426 -10.03 -10.46 -19.94
N VAL A 427 -9.16 -11.47 -19.91
CA VAL A 427 -8.87 -12.30 -21.10
C VAL A 427 -10.13 -12.97 -21.63
N ARG A 428 -10.99 -13.47 -20.74
CA ARG A 428 -12.26 -14.10 -21.11
C ARG A 428 -13.26 -13.08 -21.65
N ASP A 429 -13.43 -11.99 -20.92
CA ASP A 429 -14.40 -10.95 -21.24
C ASP A 429 -13.84 -9.55 -20.90
N PRO A 430 -13.33 -8.81 -21.90
CA PRO A 430 -12.56 -7.59 -21.71
C PRO A 430 -13.43 -6.34 -21.50
N GLY A 431 -14.57 -6.46 -20.82
CA GLY A 431 -15.42 -5.31 -20.46
C GLY A 431 -14.72 -4.31 -19.53
N ALA A 432 -15.02 -3.02 -19.71
CA ALA A 432 -14.39 -1.90 -19.01
C ALA A 432 -14.38 -2.05 -17.48
N GLY A 433 -15.47 -2.53 -16.88
CA GLY A 433 -15.54 -2.79 -15.44
C GLY A 433 -14.55 -3.85 -14.94
N ARG A 434 -14.31 -4.91 -15.73
CA ARG A 434 -13.31 -5.93 -15.39
C ARG A 434 -11.90 -5.44 -15.61
N VAL A 435 -11.67 -4.59 -16.61
CA VAL A 435 -10.38 -3.92 -16.81
C VAL A 435 -10.05 -3.05 -15.61
N ARG A 436 -10.96 -2.17 -15.17
CA ARG A 436 -10.76 -1.35 -13.95
C ARG A 436 -10.49 -2.19 -12.71
N ALA A 437 -11.22 -3.28 -12.52
CA ALA A 437 -10.98 -4.21 -11.42
C ALA A 437 -9.60 -4.88 -11.51
N ALA A 438 -9.14 -5.26 -12.70
CA ALA A 438 -7.82 -5.85 -12.92
C ALA A 438 -6.68 -4.84 -12.74
N VAL A 439 -6.87 -3.59 -13.17
CA VAL A 439 -5.92 -2.51 -12.90
C VAL A 439 -5.85 -2.23 -11.40
N GLY A 440 -6.98 -2.06 -10.72
CA GLY A 440 -7.02 -1.90 -9.25
C GLY A 440 -6.34 -3.06 -8.51
N ALA A 441 -6.56 -4.31 -8.95
CA ALA A 441 -5.85 -5.47 -8.42
C ALA A 441 -4.34 -5.41 -8.69
N GLY A 442 -3.93 -4.91 -9.86
CA GLY A 442 -2.54 -4.66 -10.21
C GLY A 442 -1.88 -3.63 -9.29
N ILE A 443 -2.50 -2.46 -9.09
CA ILE A 443 -2.01 -1.38 -8.21
C ILE A 443 -1.75 -1.93 -6.81
N LEU A 444 -2.74 -2.63 -6.24
CA LEU A 444 -2.62 -3.22 -4.92
C LEU A 444 -1.66 -4.43 -4.88
N GLY A 445 -1.48 -5.10 -6.01
CA GLY A 445 -0.57 -6.24 -6.19
C GLY A 445 0.90 -5.87 -6.05
N LEU A 446 1.26 -4.59 -6.21
CA LEU A 446 2.63 -4.14 -5.98
C LEU A 446 3.10 -4.41 -4.54
N VAL A 447 2.20 -4.34 -3.55
CA VAL A 447 2.52 -4.56 -2.13
C VAL A 447 3.02 -5.99 -1.87
N PRO A 448 2.27 -7.07 -2.19
CA PRO A 448 2.77 -8.43 -2.01
C PRO A 448 3.98 -8.75 -2.90
N LEU A 449 4.09 -8.15 -4.10
CA LEU A 449 5.27 -8.29 -4.95
C LEU A 449 6.53 -7.73 -4.28
N GLN A 450 6.46 -6.50 -3.75
CA GLN A 450 7.56 -5.85 -3.04
C GLN A 450 7.89 -6.58 -1.73
N ALA A 451 6.87 -7.04 -1.00
CA ALA A 451 7.07 -7.84 0.21
C ALA A 451 7.83 -9.14 -0.11
N ALA A 452 7.46 -9.84 -1.21
CA ALA A 452 8.14 -11.05 -1.66
C ALA A 452 9.62 -10.80 -2.00
N LEU A 453 9.91 -9.72 -2.72
CA LEU A 453 11.29 -9.34 -3.12
C LEU A 453 12.19 -9.00 -1.91
N VAL A 454 11.62 -8.55 -0.79
CA VAL A 454 12.36 -8.12 0.41
C VAL A 454 12.43 -9.23 1.48
N ALA A 455 11.49 -10.17 1.49
CA ALA A 455 11.32 -11.19 2.53
C ALA A 455 12.58 -12.00 2.86
N ARG A 456 13.42 -12.30 1.86
CA ARG A 456 14.68 -13.05 2.05
C ARG A 456 15.70 -12.33 2.94
N ARG A 457 15.77 -10.99 2.83
CA ARG A 457 16.81 -10.19 3.50
C ARG A 457 16.28 -9.44 4.71
N ARG A 458 15.02 -9.00 4.66
CA ARG A 458 14.38 -8.24 5.72
C ARG A 458 12.97 -8.79 5.97
N PRO A 459 12.85 -9.97 6.62
CA PRO A 459 11.55 -10.62 6.83
C PRO A 459 10.60 -9.80 7.70
N GLY A 460 11.11 -9.00 8.65
CA GLY A 460 10.30 -8.08 9.46
C GLY A 460 9.56 -7.04 8.60
N PRO A 461 10.28 -6.15 7.87
CA PRO A 461 9.66 -5.22 6.92
C PRO A 461 8.76 -5.89 5.88
N ALA A 462 9.13 -7.08 5.38
CA ALA A 462 8.29 -7.83 4.45
C ALA A 462 6.97 -8.29 5.08
N ALA A 463 6.97 -8.75 6.33
CA ALA A 463 5.77 -9.11 7.07
C ALA A 463 4.87 -7.90 7.32
N VAL A 464 5.46 -6.74 7.65
CA VAL A 464 4.73 -5.48 7.79
C VAL A 464 4.06 -5.08 6.48
N LEU A 465 4.80 -5.10 5.36
CA LEU A 465 4.22 -4.82 4.03
C LEU A 465 3.11 -5.81 3.67
N ALA A 466 3.29 -7.10 3.96
CA ALA A 466 2.29 -8.12 3.72
C ALA A 466 1.00 -7.89 4.54
N ALA A 467 1.13 -7.40 5.77
CA ALA A 467 0.00 -7.07 6.65
C ALA A 467 -0.76 -5.82 6.19
N VAL A 468 -0.10 -4.88 5.51
CA VAL A 468 -0.75 -3.68 4.92
C VAL A 468 -1.68 -4.06 3.76
N HIS A 469 -1.36 -5.10 3.00
CA HIS A 469 -2.12 -5.46 1.81
C HIS A 469 -3.61 -5.82 2.04
N PRO A 470 -4.02 -6.67 3.01
CA PRO A 470 -5.44 -6.91 3.29
C PRO A 470 -6.19 -5.64 3.72
N LEU A 471 -5.54 -4.74 4.46
CA LEU A 471 -6.10 -3.44 4.81
C LEU A 471 -6.31 -2.58 3.56
N ALA A 472 -5.30 -2.48 2.69
CA ALA A 472 -5.40 -1.74 1.43
C ALA A 472 -6.51 -2.30 0.53
N ARG A 473 -6.67 -3.63 0.44
CA ARG A 473 -7.75 -4.28 -0.32
C ARG A 473 -9.14 -4.05 0.31
N ALA A 474 -9.23 -4.03 1.64
CA ALA A 474 -10.48 -3.74 2.33
C ALA A 474 -10.93 -2.29 2.08
N LEU A 475 -9.99 -1.34 2.08
CA LEU A 475 -10.24 0.07 1.76
C LEU A 475 -10.62 0.25 0.28
N ALA A 476 -9.92 -0.42 -0.63
CA ALA A 476 -10.19 -0.34 -2.07
C ALA A 476 -11.54 -0.91 -2.52
N ARG A 477 -12.18 -1.76 -1.70
CA ARG A 477 -13.57 -2.20 -1.95
C ARG A 477 -14.61 -1.14 -1.63
N LYS A 478 -14.24 -0.14 -0.83
CA LYS A 478 -15.12 0.96 -0.41
C LYS A 478 -14.91 2.22 -1.26
N VAL A 479 -13.68 2.46 -1.69
CA VAL A 479 -13.30 3.56 -2.59
C VAL A 479 -12.47 2.97 -3.71
N SER A 480 -12.94 3.11 -4.94
CA SER A 480 -12.23 2.57 -6.10
C SER A 480 -10.85 3.25 -6.21
N PRO A 481 -9.75 2.48 -6.36
CA PRO A 481 -8.41 3.03 -6.59
C PRO A 481 -8.21 3.57 -8.02
N THR A 482 -9.22 3.39 -8.88
CA THR A 482 -9.38 3.95 -10.22
C THR A 482 -10.73 4.66 -10.31
#